data_AF-A0A0Q8TBQ5-F1
#
_entry.id   AF-A0A0Q8TBQ5-F1
#
_cell.length_a   1.000
_cell.length_b   1.000
_cell.length_c   1.000
_cell.angle_alpha   90.00
_cell.angle_beta   90.00
_cell.angle_gamma   90.00
#
_symmetry.space_group_name_H-M   'P 1'
#
loop_
_entity.id
_entity.type
_entity.pdbx_description
1 polymer ?
#
loop_
_entity_poly.entity_id
_entity_poly.type
_entity_poly.pdbx_seq_one_letter_code
_entity_poly.pdbx_strand_id
1 'polypeptide(L)'
;MANVSDLQRIVYSGNPQADALLDNPSPWNFFPDGRKVLYYTFDASPGSVAASDAGRPITAFNTAQQQATRQILQHAAAVTGIVFTEVGSSAQADLHFVATNIPGASTAGLASTFYNYSYNGSQTLTQLNAESVVYLDNVEHAGINNQPTAGGAGYEVLLHEVGHALGLAHPFDSSRPLPSAQDNTNNTVMSYTRAGPYKTTFQAFDLLALDWIYGRDGLGGTWGMNSTNGPTLNFASQPSGTAGPDVLTSTQASETFNGAGGVDTLVAHGARSGYSLTRKDGGWQLVDGTAGRDGTDTLVQIERVRFSDRSVALDLDGAAGTTARLLGALVGPAGLGSRELVGAVLGVVDSGTSQLQLAQLGLNAVLGASATPEQVVVLLFGNVVGASADAATVQSLAGLIRSGTYTNASFTVAVANLDINATHIDLVGLSTRGLDYV
;
A
#
# COMPACT_ATOMS: atom_id res chain seq x y z
N MET A 1 27.22 -3.86 -9.13
CA MET A 1 27.17 -2.38 -9.00
C MET A 1 26.93 -1.81 -10.38
N ALA A 2 26.01 -0.85 -10.48
CA ALA A 2 25.64 -0.20 -11.73
C ALA A 2 26.82 0.57 -12.34
N ASN A 3 26.90 0.58 -13.68
CA ASN A 3 27.81 1.40 -14.45
C ASN A 3 27.07 2.56 -15.13
N VAL A 4 27.81 3.56 -15.56
CA VAL A 4 27.27 4.73 -16.29
C VAL A 4 26.43 4.31 -17.51
N SER A 5 26.84 3.27 -18.23
CA SER A 5 26.10 2.73 -19.39
C SER A 5 24.70 2.25 -19.04
N ASP A 6 24.47 1.84 -17.81
CA ASP A 6 23.19 1.29 -17.37
C ASP A 6 22.14 2.40 -17.17
N LEU A 7 22.57 3.64 -16.90
CA LEU A 7 21.71 4.83 -16.86
C LEU A 7 21.43 5.43 -18.25
N GLN A 8 22.33 5.19 -19.22
CA GLN A 8 22.29 5.85 -20.53
C GLN A 8 21.61 5.01 -21.62
N ARG A 9 21.37 3.72 -21.36
CA ARG A 9 20.84 2.79 -22.35
C ARG A 9 19.52 2.20 -21.90
N ILE A 10 18.51 2.39 -22.73
CA ILE A 10 17.22 1.71 -22.57
C ILE A 10 17.40 0.22 -22.89
N VAL A 11 16.98 -0.63 -21.96
CA VAL A 11 16.92 -2.08 -22.15
C VAL A 11 15.48 -2.47 -22.42
N TYR A 12 15.18 -2.78 -23.69
CA TYR A 12 13.86 -3.24 -24.12
C TYR A 12 13.61 -4.70 -23.76
N SER A 13 12.36 -5.02 -23.47
CA SER A 13 11.86 -6.35 -23.10
C SER A 13 11.64 -7.27 -24.30
N GLY A 14 11.44 -6.71 -25.48
CA GLY A 14 11.01 -7.43 -26.68
C GLY A 14 9.49 -7.67 -26.73
N ASN A 15 8.74 -7.27 -25.71
CA ASN A 15 7.29 -7.19 -25.74
C ASN A 15 6.88 -5.78 -26.22
N PRO A 16 6.18 -5.63 -27.36
CA PRO A 16 5.84 -4.32 -27.91
C PRO A 16 4.99 -3.44 -26.99
N GLN A 17 4.13 -4.03 -26.16
CA GLN A 17 3.27 -3.28 -25.25
C GLN A 17 4.06 -2.63 -24.11
N ALA A 18 5.00 -3.38 -23.51
CA ALA A 18 5.89 -2.85 -22.49
C ALA A 18 6.88 -1.85 -23.11
N ASP A 19 7.50 -2.21 -24.23
CA ASP A 19 8.56 -1.42 -24.87
C ASP A 19 8.08 -0.04 -25.34
N ALA A 20 6.79 0.11 -25.66
CA ALA A 20 6.20 1.40 -25.98
C ALA A 20 6.19 2.39 -24.81
N LEU A 21 6.30 1.91 -23.57
CA LEU A 21 6.36 2.74 -22.36
C LEU A 21 7.78 2.88 -21.82
N LEU A 22 8.79 2.26 -22.45
CA LEU A 22 10.19 2.30 -22.06
C LEU A 22 10.98 3.28 -22.94
N ASP A 23 10.95 4.57 -22.63
CA ASP A 23 11.75 5.57 -23.37
C ASP A 23 12.80 6.27 -22.50
N ASN A 24 12.47 6.61 -21.25
CA ASN A 24 13.42 7.18 -20.31
C ASN A 24 13.09 6.75 -18.87
N PRO A 25 13.31 5.46 -18.53
CA PRO A 25 12.93 4.96 -17.23
C PRO A 25 13.69 5.67 -16.11
N SER A 26 12.99 6.01 -15.03
CA SER A 26 13.58 6.65 -13.85
C SER A 26 14.68 5.79 -13.23
N PRO A 27 15.75 6.38 -12.67
CA PRO A 27 16.96 5.65 -12.30
C PRO A 27 16.87 4.98 -10.91
N TRP A 28 15.67 4.73 -10.39
CA TRP A 28 15.46 4.32 -9.00
C TRP A 28 16.12 2.98 -8.64
N ASN A 29 16.32 2.07 -9.59
CA ASN A 29 17.00 0.80 -9.34
C ASN A 29 18.54 0.90 -9.27
N PHE A 30 19.11 2.06 -9.58
CA PHE A 30 20.55 2.21 -9.81
C PHE A 30 21.31 2.85 -8.64
N PHE A 31 20.66 3.02 -7.49
CA PHE A 31 21.30 3.59 -6.30
C PHE A 31 22.51 2.76 -5.83
N PRO A 32 23.73 3.33 -5.81
CA PRO A 32 24.94 2.59 -5.44
C PRO A 32 24.98 2.14 -3.97
N ASP A 33 24.22 2.80 -3.09
CA ASP A 33 24.09 2.46 -1.67
C ASP A 33 23.10 1.31 -1.41
N GLY A 34 22.41 0.82 -2.44
CA GLY A 34 21.47 -0.29 -2.34
C GLY A 34 20.18 0.05 -1.59
N ARG A 35 19.85 1.33 -1.38
CA ARG A 35 18.59 1.75 -0.72
C ARG A 35 17.37 1.14 -1.43
N LYS A 36 16.34 0.82 -0.65
CA LYS A 36 15.12 0.12 -1.10
C LYS A 36 13.83 0.94 -0.94
N VAL A 37 13.96 2.18 -0.46
CA VAL A 37 12.86 3.06 -0.12
C VAL A 37 12.93 4.30 -1.00
N LEU A 38 11.78 4.73 -1.54
CA LEU A 38 11.60 6.07 -2.08
C LEU A 38 10.86 6.93 -1.05
N TYR A 39 11.45 8.07 -0.72
CA TYR A 39 10.84 9.03 0.18
C TYR A 39 10.03 10.04 -0.62
N TYR A 40 8.86 10.41 -0.14
CA TYR A 40 8.03 11.41 -0.80
C TYR A 40 7.58 12.51 0.13
N THR A 41 7.31 13.70 -0.42
CA THR A 41 6.86 14.84 0.37
C THR A 41 5.83 15.70 -0.37
N PHE A 42 5.11 16.50 0.42
CA PHE A 42 4.24 17.59 -0.02
C PHE A 42 4.81 18.97 0.33
N ASP A 43 6.08 19.03 0.76
CA ASP A 43 6.77 20.27 1.11
C ASP A 43 6.91 21.19 -0.11
N ALA A 44 6.15 22.29 -0.09
CA ALA A 44 6.18 23.35 -1.10
C ALA A 44 6.85 24.63 -0.57
N SER A 45 7.69 24.53 0.46
CA SER A 45 8.38 25.69 1.05
C SER A 45 9.39 26.31 0.06
N PRO A 46 9.67 27.63 0.20
CA PRO A 46 10.73 28.26 -0.58
C PRO A 46 12.07 27.56 -0.39
N GLY A 47 12.74 27.21 -1.49
CA GLY A 47 14.02 26.48 -1.47
C GLY A 47 13.87 24.96 -1.51
N SER A 48 12.65 24.41 -1.51
CA SER A 48 12.42 23.00 -1.86
C SER A 48 12.88 22.69 -3.29
N VAL A 49 13.11 21.41 -3.56
CA VAL A 49 13.45 20.89 -4.90
C VAL A 49 12.36 21.29 -5.91
N ALA A 50 11.10 21.09 -5.55
CA ALA A 50 9.95 21.48 -6.39
C ALA A 50 9.90 22.99 -6.66
N ALA A 51 10.20 23.85 -5.67
CA ALA A 51 10.23 25.30 -5.88
C ALA A 51 11.35 25.73 -6.84
N SER A 52 12.47 25.00 -6.84
CA SER A 52 13.61 25.27 -7.71
C SER A 52 13.39 24.76 -9.13
N ASP A 53 12.76 23.58 -9.29
CA ASP A 53 12.43 22.99 -10.59
C ASP A 53 11.34 23.77 -11.34
N ALA A 54 10.26 24.17 -10.66
CA ALA A 54 9.08 24.76 -11.33
C ALA A 54 9.37 26.08 -12.07
N GLY A 55 10.37 26.84 -11.62
CA GLY A 55 10.71 28.17 -12.14
C GLY A 55 9.57 29.21 -12.01
N ARG A 56 8.57 28.92 -11.16
CA ARG A 56 7.33 29.67 -11.01
C ARG A 56 6.71 29.42 -9.61
N PRO A 57 5.70 30.20 -9.19
CA PRO A 57 5.03 29.97 -7.91
C PRO A 57 4.40 28.57 -7.83
N ILE A 58 4.68 27.85 -6.75
CA ILE A 58 4.05 26.57 -6.41
C ILE A 58 3.17 26.72 -5.17
N THR A 59 2.26 25.78 -5.00
CA THR A 59 1.35 25.66 -3.86
C THR A 59 1.40 24.24 -3.32
N ALA A 60 1.31 24.09 -2.00
CA ALA A 60 1.23 22.77 -1.39
C ALA A 60 -0.03 22.03 -1.85
N PHE A 61 0.08 20.72 -2.05
CA PHE A 61 -1.08 19.88 -2.27
C PHE A 61 -2.07 19.97 -1.09
N ASN A 62 -3.34 20.13 -1.42
CA ASN A 62 -4.41 20.14 -0.44
C ASN A 62 -4.69 18.71 0.11
N THR A 63 -5.53 18.59 1.14
CA THR A 63 -5.83 17.30 1.77
C THR A 63 -6.32 16.23 0.79
N ALA A 64 -7.16 16.58 -0.18
CA ALA A 64 -7.69 15.64 -1.17
C ALA A 64 -6.60 15.15 -2.13
N GLN A 65 -5.73 16.05 -2.59
CA GLN A 65 -4.58 15.71 -3.45
C GLN A 65 -3.57 14.83 -2.71
N GLN A 66 -3.28 15.13 -1.44
CA GLN A 66 -2.40 14.29 -0.61
C GLN A 66 -3.00 12.90 -0.39
N GLN A 67 -4.29 12.81 -0.11
CA GLN A 67 -4.99 11.52 0.06
C GLN A 67 -4.94 10.68 -1.23
N ALA A 68 -5.23 11.29 -2.38
CA ALA A 68 -5.13 10.61 -3.67
C ALA A 68 -3.71 10.13 -3.97
N THR A 69 -2.71 10.96 -3.68
CA THR A 69 -1.29 10.59 -3.81
C THR A 69 -0.97 9.35 -2.98
N ARG A 70 -1.36 9.32 -1.70
CA ARG A 70 -1.14 8.17 -0.82
C ARG A 70 -1.80 6.90 -1.35
N GLN A 71 -3.03 7.00 -1.88
CA GLN A 71 -3.74 5.88 -2.50
C GLN A 71 -3.04 5.35 -3.75
N ILE A 72 -2.56 6.25 -4.62
CA ILE A 72 -1.84 5.89 -5.84
C ILE A 72 -0.49 5.27 -5.49
N LEU A 73 0.27 5.83 -4.54
CA LEU A 73 1.54 5.27 -4.10
C LEU A 73 1.37 3.92 -3.39
N GLN A 74 0.26 3.72 -2.66
CA GLN A 74 -0.09 2.40 -2.11
C GLN A 74 -0.33 1.39 -3.24
N HIS A 75 -1.04 1.76 -4.30
CA HIS A 75 -1.22 0.90 -5.47
C HIS A 75 0.09 0.66 -6.22
N ALA A 76 0.94 1.68 -6.38
CA ALA A 76 2.26 1.54 -6.98
C ALA A 76 3.13 0.56 -6.16
N ALA A 77 3.13 0.68 -4.83
CA ALA A 77 3.83 -0.25 -3.94
C ALA A 77 3.38 -1.69 -4.16
N ALA A 78 2.07 -1.92 -4.27
CA ALA A 78 1.48 -3.24 -4.51
C ALA A 78 2.03 -3.94 -5.76
N VAL A 79 2.10 -3.20 -6.87
CA VAL A 79 2.43 -3.79 -8.17
C VAL A 79 3.93 -3.80 -8.47
N THR A 80 4.71 -2.93 -7.83
CA THR A 80 6.16 -2.83 -8.04
C THR A 80 6.99 -3.46 -6.93
N GLY A 81 6.44 -3.61 -5.72
CA GLY A 81 7.18 -3.96 -4.51
C GLY A 81 7.98 -2.80 -3.90
N ILE A 82 7.91 -1.58 -4.47
CA ILE A 82 8.62 -0.41 -3.94
C ILE A 82 8.01 0.02 -2.60
N VAL A 83 8.87 0.33 -1.63
CA VAL A 83 8.46 0.94 -0.37
C VAL A 83 8.47 2.46 -0.51
N PHE A 84 7.32 3.10 -0.31
CA PHE A 84 7.19 4.57 -0.26
C PHE A 84 7.04 5.04 1.19
N THR A 85 7.79 6.07 1.59
CA THR A 85 7.72 6.64 2.94
C THR A 85 7.53 8.16 2.87
N GLU A 86 6.50 8.67 3.54
CA GLU A 86 6.28 10.12 3.63
C GLU A 86 7.30 10.78 4.56
N VAL A 87 7.86 11.92 4.13
CA VAL A 87 8.76 12.74 4.92
C VAL A 87 8.32 14.20 4.94
N GLY A 88 8.62 14.89 6.03
CA GLY A 88 8.16 16.26 6.25
C GLY A 88 8.95 17.35 5.51
N SER A 89 10.08 17.02 4.88
CA SER A 89 10.95 17.99 4.22
C SER A 89 11.42 17.50 2.85
N SER A 90 11.49 18.45 1.90
CA SER A 90 12.04 18.24 0.56
C SER A 90 13.49 17.74 0.59
N ALA A 91 14.30 18.10 1.58
CA ALA A 91 15.69 17.64 1.66
C ALA A 91 15.85 16.12 1.94
N GLN A 92 14.78 15.44 2.32
CA GLN A 92 14.76 14.01 2.62
C GLN A 92 13.99 13.19 1.59
N ALA A 93 13.37 13.83 0.60
CA ALA A 93 12.47 13.20 -0.36
C ALA A 93 13.15 13.00 -1.70
N ASP A 94 12.75 11.93 -2.40
CA ASP A 94 13.08 11.67 -3.80
C ASP A 94 11.91 12.07 -4.74
N LEU A 95 10.67 12.03 -4.22
CA LEU A 95 9.44 12.40 -4.94
C LEU A 95 8.77 13.61 -4.29
N HIS A 96 8.43 14.63 -5.08
CA HIS A 96 7.85 15.88 -4.60
C HIS A 96 6.51 16.13 -5.28
N PHE A 97 5.46 16.37 -4.49
CA PHE A 97 4.10 16.54 -5.00
C PHE A 97 3.57 17.95 -4.69
N VAL A 98 3.38 18.78 -5.71
CA VAL A 98 2.99 20.19 -5.56
C VAL A 98 2.04 20.63 -6.67
N ALA A 99 1.27 21.69 -6.45
CA ALA A 99 0.38 22.25 -7.46
C ALA A 99 0.91 23.58 -7.98
N THR A 100 0.76 23.87 -9.28
CA THR A 100 1.25 25.12 -9.90
C THR A 100 0.40 25.49 -11.11
N ASN A 101 0.56 26.70 -11.65
CA ASN A 101 0.02 27.05 -12.97
C ASN A 101 0.99 26.51 -14.03
N ILE A 102 0.63 25.42 -14.67
CA ILE A 102 1.43 24.77 -15.72
C ILE A 102 1.18 25.53 -17.04
N PRO A 103 2.22 25.86 -17.85
CA PRO A 103 1.97 26.57 -19.10
C PRO A 103 1.19 25.70 -20.07
N GLY A 104 0.16 26.31 -20.67
CA GLY A 104 -0.63 25.70 -21.72
C GLY A 104 -1.94 25.13 -21.17
N ALA A 105 -3.05 25.62 -21.73
CA ALA A 105 -4.39 25.31 -21.24
C ALA A 105 -4.86 23.86 -21.47
N SER A 106 -3.99 22.99 -21.99
CA SER A 106 -4.26 21.57 -22.23
C SER A 106 -3.49 20.64 -21.30
N THR A 107 -2.59 21.17 -20.47
CA THR A 107 -1.70 20.37 -19.62
C THR A 107 -2.26 20.33 -18.20
N ALA A 108 -2.89 19.21 -17.84
CA ALA A 108 -3.53 19.05 -16.53
C ALA A 108 -2.55 18.60 -15.42
N GLY A 109 -1.44 17.96 -15.80
CA GLY A 109 -0.39 17.48 -14.93
C GLY A 109 0.96 17.49 -15.63
N LEU A 110 2.03 17.37 -14.86
CA LEU A 110 3.39 17.23 -15.37
C LEU A 110 4.26 16.50 -14.36
N ALA A 111 5.06 15.54 -14.81
CA ALA A 111 6.16 14.97 -14.05
C ALA A 111 7.51 15.41 -14.66
N SER A 112 8.44 15.81 -13.79
CA SER A 112 9.81 16.16 -14.15
C SER A 112 10.77 15.30 -13.33
N THR A 113 11.45 14.36 -13.98
CA THR A 113 12.48 13.52 -13.35
C THR A 113 13.87 13.94 -13.82
N PHE A 114 14.79 14.14 -12.87
CA PHE A 114 16.16 14.52 -13.15
C PHE A 114 17.11 13.89 -12.14
N TYR A 115 18.35 13.68 -12.56
CA TYR A 115 19.35 13.05 -11.72
C TYR A 115 20.76 13.49 -12.09
N ASN A 116 21.67 13.32 -11.13
CA ASN A 116 23.11 13.47 -11.31
C ASN A 116 23.83 12.30 -10.64
N TYR A 117 25.01 11.97 -11.13
CA TYR A 117 25.80 10.85 -10.62
C TYR A 117 27.29 11.13 -10.66
N SER A 118 28.04 10.41 -9.83
CA SER A 118 29.49 10.32 -9.87
C SER A 118 29.92 8.88 -10.14
N TYR A 119 31.10 8.69 -10.73
CA TYR A 119 31.64 7.38 -11.08
C TYR A 119 33.16 7.32 -10.92
N ASN A 120 33.70 6.12 -10.77
CA ASN A 120 35.14 5.88 -10.66
C ASN A 120 35.83 5.70 -12.02
N GLY A 121 37.15 5.47 -12.03
CA GLY A 121 37.94 5.27 -13.26
C GLY A 121 37.53 4.04 -14.11
N SER A 122 36.71 3.14 -13.56
CA SER A 122 36.12 1.99 -14.26
C SER A 122 34.67 2.22 -14.70
N GLN A 123 34.16 3.46 -14.59
CA GLN A 123 32.78 3.86 -14.92
C GLN A 123 31.70 3.23 -14.03
N THR A 124 32.06 2.69 -12.88
CA THR A 124 31.09 2.22 -11.88
C THR A 124 30.56 3.41 -11.09
N LEU A 125 29.24 3.47 -10.92
CA LEU A 125 28.59 4.54 -10.16
C LEU A 125 29.02 4.50 -8.69
N THR A 126 29.40 5.66 -8.15
CA THR A 126 29.76 5.84 -6.74
C THR A 126 28.74 6.69 -5.98
N GLN A 127 27.95 7.50 -6.70
CA GLN A 127 26.83 8.25 -6.15
C GLN A 127 25.78 8.45 -7.23
N LEU A 128 24.50 8.43 -6.85
CA LEU A 128 23.36 8.79 -7.68
C LEU A 128 22.39 9.61 -6.82
N ASN A 129 22.09 10.83 -7.24
CA ASN A 129 21.04 11.67 -6.65
C ASN A 129 19.98 11.86 -7.73
N ALA A 130 18.77 11.40 -7.47
CA ALA A 130 17.65 11.46 -8.40
C ALA A 130 16.43 12.05 -7.71
N GLU A 131 15.69 12.86 -8.45
CA GLU A 131 14.54 13.60 -7.97
C GLU A 131 13.43 13.49 -9.02
N SER A 132 12.18 13.43 -8.58
CA SER A 132 11.02 13.62 -9.45
C SER A 132 10.00 14.54 -8.83
N VAL A 133 9.55 15.53 -9.59
CA VAL A 133 8.51 16.46 -9.17
C VAL A 133 7.25 16.20 -9.97
N VAL A 134 6.14 15.98 -9.28
CA VAL A 134 4.80 15.79 -9.84
C VAL A 134 3.97 17.03 -9.57
N TYR A 135 3.51 17.64 -10.66
CA TYR A 135 2.69 18.84 -10.69
C TYR A 135 1.25 18.51 -11.07
N LEU A 136 0.29 19.11 -10.36
CA LEU A 136 -1.07 19.27 -10.86
C LEU A 136 -1.33 20.74 -11.19
N ASP A 137 -1.94 20.97 -12.35
CA ASP A 137 -2.33 22.33 -12.72
C ASP A 137 -3.45 22.84 -11.80
N ASN A 138 -3.28 24.06 -11.29
CA ASN A 138 -4.18 24.68 -10.31
C ASN A 138 -4.92 25.92 -10.82
N VAL A 139 -4.87 26.21 -12.12
CA VAL A 139 -5.60 27.33 -12.72
C VAL A 139 -6.56 26.83 -13.79
N GLU A 140 -6.06 26.38 -14.94
CA GLU A 140 -6.88 25.93 -16.06
C GLU A 140 -7.61 24.60 -15.75
N HIS A 141 -6.99 23.70 -14.97
CA HIS A 141 -7.53 22.39 -14.60
C HIS A 141 -7.90 22.26 -13.11
N ALA A 142 -7.97 23.38 -12.39
CA ALA A 142 -8.34 23.42 -10.97
C ALA A 142 -9.66 22.68 -10.66
N GLY A 143 -10.62 22.72 -11.59
CA GLY A 143 -11.92 22.07 -11.45
C GLY A 143 -11.88 20.55 -11.29
N ILE A 144 -10.88 19.88 -11.86
CA ILE A 144 -10.66 18.43 -11.71
C ILE A 144 -9.56 18.11 -10.70
N ASN A 145 -8.53 18.95 -10.62
CA ASN A 145 -7.32 18.67 -9.84
C ASN A 145 -7.43 19.06 -8.36
N ASN A 146 -8.38 19.92 -7.97
CA ASN A 146 -8.56 20.26 -6.55
C ASN A 146 -9.18 19.14 -5.72
N GLN A 147 -9.90 18.20 -6.35
CA GLN A 147 -10.53 17.05 -5.69
C GLN A 147 -10.34 15.76 -6.49
N PRO A 148 -9.09 15.28 -6.64
CA PRO A 148 -8.80 14.08 -7.41
C PRO A 148 -9.27 12.85 -6.63
N THR A 149 -10.52 12.44 -6.82
CA THR A 149 -11.09 11.24 -6.17
C THR A 149 -11.04 10.06 -7.11
N ALA A 150 -10.82 8.85 -6.57
CA ALA A 150 -10.77 7.63 -7.36
C ALA A 150 -12.01 7.49 -8.28
N GLY A 151 -11.76 7.33 -9.58
CA GLY A 151 -12.79 7.26 -10.62
C GLY A 151 -13.11 8.60 -11.29
N GLY A 152 -12.46 9.70 -10.85
CA GLY A 152 -12.52 11.02 -11.46
C GLY A 152 -11.33 11.36 -12.35
N ALA A 153 -11.49 12.38 -13.19
CA ALA A 153 -10.47 12.83 -14.15
C ALA A 153 -9.16 13.25 -13.48
N GLY A 154 -9.22 14.06 -12.41
CA GLY A 154 -8.02 14.53 -11.70
C GLY A 154 -7.24 13.40 -11.02
N TYR A 155 -7.91 12.30 -10.64
CA TYR A 155 -7.24 11.13 -10.10
C TYR A 155 -6.49 10.36 -11.20
N GLU A 156 -7.10 10.21 -12.39
CA GLU A 156 -6.42 9.60 -13.54
C GLU A 156 -5.21 10.45 -13.99
N VAL A 157 -5.31 11.78 -13.96
CA VAL A 157 -4.16 12.68 -14.21
C VAL A 157 -3.06 12.44 -13.19
N LEU A 158 -3.37 12.44 -11.89
CA LEU A 158 -2.35 12.20 -10.87
C LEU A 158 -1.72 10.80 -10.99
N LEU A 159 -2.53 9.78 -11.32
CA LEU A 159 -2.06 8.41 -11.57
C LEU A 159 -1.11 8.35 -12.78
N HIS A 160 -1.43 9.10 -13.85
CA HIS A 160 -0.59 9.26 -15.02
C HIS A 160 0.77 9.90 -14.67
N GLU A 161 0.77 11.01 -13.92
CA GLU A 161 2.03 11.67 -13.52
C GLU A 161 2.87 10.81 -12.58
N VAL A 162 2.24 10.02 -11.70
CA VAL A 162 2.98 9.01 -10.92
C VAL A 162 3.56 7.93 -11.83
N GLY A 163 2.86 7.53 -12.90
CA GLY A 163 3.41 6.66 -13.94
C GLY A 163 4.72 7.20 -14.53
N HIS A 164 4.74 8.48 -14.93
CA HIS A 164 5.96 9.15 -15.38
C HIS A 164 7.06 9.17 -14.31
N ALA A 165 6.72 9.51 -13.06
CA ALA A 165 7.69 9.51 -11.96
C ALA A 165 8.32 8.12 -11.72
N LEU A 166 7.57 7.05 -12.00
CA LEU A 166 8.03 5.66 -11.96
C LEU A 166 8.70 5.19 -13.27
N GLY A 167 8.84 6.06 -14.27
CA GLY A 167 9.60 5.80 -15.48
C GLY A 167 8.79 5.30 -16.68
N LEU A 168 7.46 5.41 -16.65
CA LEU A 168 6.61 5.10 -17.80
C LEU A 168 6.57 6.31 -18.74
N ALA A 169 6.83 6.10 -20.03
CA ALA A 169 6.67 7.13 -21.06
C ALA A 169 5.27 7.09 -21.68
N HIS A 170 4.91 8.13 -22.41
CA HIS A 170 3.75 8.03 -23.31
C HIS A 170 4.00 6.97 -24.40
N PRO A 171 2.97 6.19 -24.77
CA PRO A 171 3.10 5.12 -25.76
C PRO A 171 3.37 5.61 -27.18
N PHE A 172 3.28 6.91 -27.45
CA PHE A 172 3.52 7.53 -28.75
C PHE A 172 4.84 8.32 -28.82
N ASP A 173 5.48 8.59 -27.66
CA ASP A 173 6.77 9.30 -27.61
C ASP A 173 7.96 8.32 -27.73
N SER A 174 7.75 7.04 -27.40
CA SER A 174 8.76 5.99 -27.54
C SER A 174 9.19 5.75 -28.99
N SER A 175 10.45 5.36 -29.17
CA SER A 175 10.96 4.84 -30.45
C SER A 175 10.25 3.57 -30.95
N ARG A 176 9.39 2.95 -30.12
CA ARG A 176 8.60 1.74 -30.40
C ARG A 176 7.12 1.98 -30.07
N PRO A 177 6.43 2.91 -30.76
CA PRO A 177 5.12 3.36 -30.31
C PRO A 177 4.04 2.27 -30.45
N LEU A 178 2.99 2.36 -29.62
CA LEU A 178 1.83 1.49 -29.76
C LEU A 178 1.10 1.73 -31.09
N PRO A 179 0.52 0.69 -31.71
CA PRO A 179 -0.47 0.88 -32.77
C PRO A 179 -1.66 1.70 -32.25
N SER A 180 -2.26 2.54 -33.11
CA SER A 180 -3.38 3.43 -32.72
C SER A 180 -4.59 2.71 -32.11
N ALA A 181 -4.85 1.46 -32.48
CA ALA A 181 -5.92 0.65 -31.89
C ALA A 181 -5.63 0.23 -30.43
N GLN A 182 -4.37 0.24 -30.02
CA GLN A 182 -3.89 -0.14 -28.69
C GLN A 182 -3.53 1.07 -27.81
N ASP A 183 -3.20 2.21 -28.41
CA ASP A 183 -2.95 3.48 -27.72
C ASP A 183 -4.27 4.10 -27.21
N ASN A 184 -4.74 3.59 -26.08
CA ASN A 184 -5.90 4.11 -25.37
C ASN A 184 -5.85 3.81 -23.86
N THR A 185 -6.62 4.56 -23.07
CA THR A 185 -6.56 4.47 -21.60
C THR A 185 -7.08 3.17 -21.00
N ASN A 186 -7.75 2.27 -21.75
CA ASN A 186 -8.05 0.92 -21.24
C ASN A 186 -6.80 0.02 -21.19
N ASN A 187 -5.76 0.35 -21.96
CA ASN A 187 -4.55 -0.45 -22.04
C ASN A 187 -3.38 0.14 -21.24
N THR A 188 -3.25 1.47 -21.22
CA THR A 188 -2.22 2.21 -20.47
C THR A 188 -2.76 3.56 -20.01
N VAL A 189 -2.56 3.94 -18.75
CA VAL A 189 -2.91 5.28 -18.26
C VAL A 189 -2.06 6.37 -18.93
N MET A 190 -0.94 6.00 -19.56
CA MET A 190 -0.04 6.92 -20.25
C MET A 190 -0.57 7.38 -21.62
N SER A 191 -1.67 6.82 -22.11
CA SER A 191 -2.28 7.22 -23.39
C SER A 191 -3.08 8.52 -23.26
N TYR A 192 -3.04 9.35 -24.30
CA TYR A 192 -3.93 10.53 -24.42
C TYR A 192 -5.32 10.19 -24.99
N THR A 193 -5.48 9.04 -25.63
CA THR A 193 -6.77 8.59 -26.18
C THR A 193 -7.61 7.93 -25.09
N ARG A 194 -8.61 8.64 -24.57
CA ARG A 194 -9.48 8.12 -23.51
C ARG A 194 -10.37 6.97 -24.00
N ALA A 195 -10.43 5.87 -23.26
CA ALA A 195 -11.38 4.77 -23.45
C ALA A 195 -11.99 4.32 -22.11
N GLY A 196 -13.31 4.07 -22.10
CA GLY A 196 -14.02 3.58 -20.92
C GLY A 196 -14.15 4.61 -19.77
N PRO A 197 -14.34 4.17 -18.52
CA PRO A 197 -14.32 5.03 -17.33
C PRO A 197 -12.90 5.52 -17.00
N TYR A 198 -12.78 6.56 -16.18
CA TYR A 198 -11.49 7.03 -15.65
C TYR A 198 -10.82 5.95 -14.80
N LYS A 199 -9.51 5.79 -14.94
CA LYS A 199 -8.75 4.74 -14.26
C LYS A 199 -8.41 5.12 -12.83
N THR A 200 -8.44 4.10 -11.97
CA THR A 200 -8.05 4.17 -10.56
C THR A 200 -6.78 3.40 -10.26
N THR A 201 -6.31 2.59 -11.22
CA THR A 201 -5.14 1.71 -11.11
C THR A 201 -4.36 1.72 -12.42
N PHE A 202 -3.10 1.32 -12.38
CA PHE A 202 -2.31 1.04 -13.58
C PHE A 202 -2.98 -0.05 -14.41
N GLN A 203 -2.95 0.11 -15.74
CA GLN A 203 -3.57 -0.81 -16.70
C GLN A 203 -2.56 -1.85 -17.18
N ALA A 204 -3.03 -2.84 -17.95
CA ALA A 204 -2.25 -4.02 -18.30
C ALA A 204 -0.86 -3.72 -18.89
N PHE A 205 -0.72 -2.68 -19.72
CA PHE A 205 0.57 -2.37 -20.34
C PHE A 205 1.49 -1.59 -19.40
N ASP A 206 0.91 -0.74 -18.54
CA ASP A 206 1.64 -0.09 -17.46
C ASP A 206 2.27 -1.14 -16.54
N LEU A 207 1.48 -2.16 -16.17
CA LEU A 207 1.95 -3.27 -15.31
C LEU A 207 3.07 -4.07 -15.96
N LEU A 208 3.00 -4.35 -17.28
CA LEU A 208 4.10 -5.03 -17.99
C LEU A 208 5.39 -4.20 -17.97
N ALA A 209 5.29 -2.89 -18.18
CA ALA A 209 6.46 -2.02 -18.14
C ALA A 209 7.02 -1.89 -16.72
N LEU A 210 6.16 -1.72 -15.70
CA LEU A 210 6.56 -1.68 -14.30
C LEU A 210 7.17 -3.00 -13.82
N ASP A 211 6.64 -4.15 -14.27
CA ASP A 211 7.22 -5.47 -14.04
C ASP A 211 8.64 -5.57 -14.60
N TRP A 212 8.83 -5.09 -15.83
CA TRP A 212 10.14 -5.07 -16.47
C TRP A 212 11.13 -4.16 -15.74
N ILE A 213 10.66 -2.99 -15.27
CA ILE A 213 11.51 -2.05 -14.53
C ILE A 213 11.83 -2.60 -13.14
N TYR A 214 10.85 -3.02 -12.34
CA TYR A 214 10.99 -3.24 -10.90
C TYR A 214 10.90 -4.70 -10.44
N GLY A 215 10.51 -5.64 -11.29
CA GLY A 215 10.56 -7.07 -10.93
C GLY A 215 9.61 -7.52 -9.81
N ARG A 216 8.67 -6.66 -9.39
CA ARG A 216 7.68 -6.86 -8.30
C ARG A 216 8.23 -6.97 -6.88
N ASP A 217 9.54 -6.93 -6.71
CA ASP A 217 10.20 -7.04 -5.40
C ASP A 217 10.97 -5.77 -5.00
N GLY A 218 10.54 -4.65 -5.56
CA GLY A 218 11.00 -3.32 -5.20
C GLY A 218 12.35 -2.96 -5.82
N LEU A 219 12.95 -1.89 -5.31
CA LEU A 219 14.12 -1.30 -5.95
C LEU A 219 15.32 -2.25 -5.94
N GLY A 220 15.86 -2.57 -7.11
CA GLY A 220 17.06 -3.42 -7.26
C GLY A 220 16.93 -4.76 -6.53
N GLY A 221 15.74 -5.36 -6.53
CA GLY A 221 15.48 -6.66 -5.91
C GLY A 221 16.18 -7.82 -6.62
N THR A 222 15.50 -8.96 -6.69
CA THR A 222 15.93 -10.16 -7.40
C THR A 222 15.78 -9.97 -8.90
N TRP A 223 14.68 -9.33 -9.31
CA TRP A 223 14.31 -9.08 -10.72
C TRP A 223 14.17 -7.58 -10.99
N GLY A 224 14.14 -7.21 -12.27
CA GLY A 224 14.07 -5.81 -12.68
C GLY A 224 15.40 -5.26 -13.19
N MET A 225 15.38 -4.02 -13.65
CA MET A 225 16.58 -3.35 -14.16
C MET A 225 17.63 -3.24 -13.04
N ASN A 226 18.90 -3.53 -13.35
CA ASN A 226 20.02 -3.52 -12.40
C ASN A 226 19.88 -4.48 -11.20
N SER A 227 18.95 -5.42 -11.25
CA SER A 227 18.81 -6.50 -10.27
C SER A 227 19.71 -7.69 -10.59
N THR A 228 19.90 -8.60 -9.63
CA THR A 228 20.84 -9.73 -9.75
C THR A 228 20.50 -10.65 -10.93
N ASN A 229 19.22 -10.95 -11.16
CA ASN A 229 18.79 -11.80 -12.28
C ASN A 229 18.44 -11.00 -13.53
N GLY A 230 18.48 -9.66 -13.46
CA GLY A 230 18.06 -8.76 -14.51
C GLY A 230 16.53 -8.63 -14.67
N PRO A 231 16.09 -7.80 -15.63
CA PRO A 231 14.67 -7.60 -15.89
C PRO A 231 14.07 -8.83 -16.59
N THR A 232 12.81 -9.13 -16.29
CA THR A 232 12.07 -10.25 -16.89
C THR A 232 10.59 -9.90 -17.03
N LEU A 233 9.95 -10.37 -18.10
CA LEU A 233 8.49 -10.49 -18.19
C LEU A 233 8.03 -11.94 -17.95
N ASN A 234 8.98 -12.85 -17.84
CA ASN A 234 8.77 -14.24 -17.51
C ASN A 234 9.19 -14.44 -16.06
N PHE A 235 8.32 -14.02 -15.14
CA PHE A 235 8.42 -14.44 -13.76
C PHE A 235 8.11 -15.95 -13.75
N ALA A 236 9.15 -16.78 -13.69
CA ALA A 236 9.00 -18.22 -13.52
C ALA A 236 8.18 -18.43 -12.24
N SER A 237 6.88 -18.71 -12.41
CA SER A 237 5.87 -18.96 -11.38
C SER A 237 6.12 -18.25 -10.04
N GLN A 238 6.11 -16.91 -10.02
CA GLN A 238 5.72 -16.22 -8.77
C GLN A 238 4.22 -16.42 -8.64
N PRO A 239 3.72 -17.19 -7.67
CA PRO A 239 2.30 -17.42 -7.56
C PRO A 239 1.67 -16.09 -7.12
N SER A 240 0.98 -15.45 -8.06
CA SER A 240 0.31 -14.17 -7.85
C SER A 240 -1.20 -14.39 -7.77
N GLY A 241 -1.83 -13.73 -6.82
CA GLY A 241 -3.27 -13.52 -6.78
C GLY A 241 -3.72 -12.49 -7.81
N THR A 242 -5.00 -12.17 -7.74
CA THR A 242 -5.76 -11.25 -8.58
C THR A 242 -6.12 -10.01 -7.78
N ALA A 243 -7.14 -9.24 -8.21
CA ALA A 243 -7.67 -8.14 -7.41
C ALA A 243 -8.79 -8.57 -6.44
N GLY A 244 -9.12 -9.88 -6.41
CA GLY A 244 -10.10 -10.47 -5.50
C GLY A 244 -9.45 -11.47 -4.53
N PRO A 245 -10.21 -12.04 -3.59
CA PRO A 245 -9.67 -12.98 -2.62
C PRO A 245 -9.17 -14.26 -3.28
N ASP A 246 -7.88 -14.57 -3.12
CA ASP A 246 -7.24 -15.73 -3.69
C ASP A 246 -6.71 -16.73 -2.64
N VAL A 247 -6.62 -17.99 -3.05
CA VAL A 247 -6.01 -19.06 -2.26
C VAL A 247 -4.78 -19.58 -3.00
N LEU A 248 -3.62 -19.21 -2.49
CA LEU A 248 -2.31 -19.63 -2.99
C LEU A 248 -1.81 -20.80 -2.14
N THR A 249 -1.05 -21.73 -2.72
CA THR A 249 -0.53 -22.90 -2.00
C THR A 249 0.99 -22.91 -2.09
N SER A 250 1.66 -23.01 -0.94
CA SER A 250 3.11 -23.14 -0.85
C SER A 250 3.58 -24.45 -1.52
N THR A 251 4.83 -24.51 -1.97
CA THR A 251 5.42 -25.73 -2.52
C THR A 251 6.77 -26.01 -1.91
N GLN A 252 7.41 -27.11 -2.30
CA GLN A 252 8.75 -27.46 -1.81
C GLN A 252 9.85 -26.45 -2.18
N ALA A 253 9.58 -25.51 -3.09
CA ALA A 253 10.54 -24.51 -3.49
C ALA A 253 10.60 -23.35 -2.48
N SER A 254 11.40 -22.33 -2.79
CA SER A 254 11.33 -21.04 -2.09
C SER A 254 10.75 -20.02 -3.07
N GLU A 255 9.58 -19.48 -2.75
CA GLU A 255 8.82 -18.61 -3.65
C GLU A 255 8.58 -17.22 -3.06
N THR A 256 8.19 -16.29 -3.92
CA THR A 256 7.56 -15.03 -3.51
C THR A 256 6.08 -15.07 -3.91
N PHE A 257 5.21 -15.19 -2.92
CA PHE A 257 3.77 -15.10 -3.10
C PHE A 257 3.35 -13.63 -3.06
N ASN A 258 2.63 -13.18 -4.08
CA ASN A 258 2.02 -11.85 -4.10
C ASN A 258 0.49 -11.99 -4.16
N GLY A 259 -0.25 -11.62 -3.12
CA GLY A 259 -1.72 -11.68 -3.17
C GLY A 259 -2.35 -10.63 -4.08
N ALA A 260 -1.65 -9.52 -4.33
CA ALA A 260 -2.12 -8.34 -5.03
C ALA A 260 -3.25 -7.61 -4.28
N GLY A 261 -4.51 -7.77 -4.69
CA GLY A 261 -5.64 -7.11 -4.03
C GLY A 261 -6.67 -8.13 -3.58
N GLY A 262 -7.31 -7.90 -2.43
CA GLY A 262 -8.26 -8.86 -1.87
C GLY A 262 -7.92 -9.19 -0.44
N VAL A 263 -8.47 -10.31 0.05
CA VAL A 263 -8.05 -10.94 1.31
C VAL A 263 -7.47 -12.30 0.94
N ASP A 264 -6.16 -12.36 0.84
CA ASP A 264 -5.46 -13.49 0.24
C ASP A 264 -4.97 -14.47 1.29
N THR A 265 -5.08 -15.76 0.95
CA THR A 265 -4.69 -16.86 1.83
C THR A 265 -3.57 -17.67 1.20
N LEU A 266 -2.42 -17.74 1.88
CA LEU A 266 -1.43 -18.77 1.62
C LEU A 266 -1.74 -20.03 2.42
N VAL A 267 -1.76 -21.18 1.75
CA VAL A 267 -1.91 -22.50 2.36
C VAL A 267 -0.53 -23.14 2.52
N ALA A 268 -0.16 -23.42 3.76
CA ALA A 268 1.00 -24.23 4.12
C ALA A 268 0.55 -25.65 4.48
N HIS A 269 1.36 -26.67 4.15
CA HIS A 269 0.96 -28.08 4.28
C HIS A 269 1.09 -28.66 5.70
N GLY A 270 1.85 -28.01 6.58
CA GLY A 270 2.16 -28.46 7.93
C GLY A 270 1.42 -27.71 9.04
N ALA A 271 1.69 -28.08 10.30
CA ALA A 271 1.15 -27.39 11.47
C ALA A 271 1.95 -26.12 11.78
N ARG A 272 1.32 -25.08 12.32
CA ARG A 272 1.93 -23.78 12.63
C ARG A 272 3.24 -23.89 13.41
N SER A 273 3.37 -24.87 14.31
CA SER A 273 4.58 -25.11 15.11
C SER A 273 5.81 -25.54 14.29
N GLY A 274 5.61 -26.02 13.07
CA GLY A 274 6.68 -26.40 12.15
C GLY A 274 7.29 -25.22 11.38
N TYR A 275 6.78 -24.00 11.56
CA TYR A 275 7.19 -22.84 10.78
C TYR A 275 7.71 -21.69 11.65
N SER A 276 8.69 -20.97 11.13
CA SER A 276 8.99 -19.61 11.57
C SER A 276 8.25 -18.62 10.69
N LEU A 277 7.55 -17.68 11.31
CA LEU A 277 6.90 -16.57 10.61
C LEU A 277 7.54 -15.29 11.12
N THR A 278 8.14 -14.50 10.23
CA THR A 278 8.94 -13.32 10.60
C THR A 278 8.55 -12.13 9.74
N ARG A 279 8.29 -10.98 10.36
CA ARG A 279 8.02 -9.74 9.63
C ARG A 279 9.28 -9.27 8.88
N LYS A 280 9.10 -8.83 7.63
CA LYS A 280 10.15 -8.24 6.79
C LYS A 280 9.65 -6.91 6.21
N ASP A 281 10.57 -6.12 5.65
CA ASP A 281 10.19 -4.91 4.91
C ASP A 281 9.31 -5.33 3.72
N GLY A 282 8.12 -4.74 3.61
CA GLY A 282 7.17 -5.05 2.54
C GLY A 282 6.31 -6.31 2.71
N GLY A 283 6.47 -7.09 3.80
CA GLY A 283 5.67 -8.32 3.97
C GLY A 283 6.09 -9.24 5.13
N TRP A 284 5.99 -10.54 4.89
CA TRP A 284 6.35 -11.60 5.84
C TRP A 284 7.25 -12.65 5.18
N GLN A 285 8.06 -13.34 5.99
CA GLN A 285 8.79 -14.52 5.58
C GLN A 285 8.24 -15.72 6.36
N LEU A 286 7.87 -16.77 5.64
CA LEU A 286 7.45 -18.06 6.19
C LEU A 286 8.52 -19.10 5.89
N VAL A 287 9.14 -19.65 6.93
CA VAL A 287 10.21 -20.65 6.82
C VAL A 287 9.69 -21.97 7.36
N ASP A 288 9.64 -23.01 6.53
CA ASP A 288 9.35 -24.36 6.97
C ASP A 288 10.59 -25.02 7.58
N GLY A 289 10.45 -25.57 8.78
CA GLY A 289 11.49 -26.37 9.42
C GLY A 289 11.62 -27.79 8.87
N THR A 290 10.70 -28.22 8.00
CA THR A 290 10.67 -29.56 7.38
C THR A 290 11.18 -29.50 5.94
N ALA A 291 12.32 -30.13 5.66
CA ALA A 291 12.90 -30.15 4.33
C ALA A 291 11.96 -30.80 3.29
N GLY A 292 11.77 -30.13 2.15
CA GLY A 292 11.04 -30.66 1.01
C GLY A 292 9.51 -30.56 1.08
N ARG A 293 8.96 -29.77 2.02
CA ARG A 293 7.50 -29.54 2.14
C ARG A 293 7.09 -28.16 1.61
N ASP A 294 7.44 -27.08 2.30
CA ASP A 294 7.02 -25.69 1.97
C ASP A 294 8.18 -24.68 1.89
N GLY A 295 9.43 -25.16 1.90
CA GLY A 295 10.66 -24.35 1.73
C GLY A 295 10.74 -23.04 2.54
N THR A 296 11.08 -21.94 1.88
CA THR A 296 11.22 -20.60 2.49
C THR A 296 10.57 -19.56 1.60
N ASP A 297 9.42 -19.07 2.04
CA ASP A 297 8.53 -18.24 1.24
C ASP A 297 8.56 -16.78 1.71
N THR A 298 8.49 -15.88 0.73
CA THR A 298 8.28 -14.45 0.95
C THR A 298 6.84 -14.11 0.60
N LEU A 299 6.12 -13.49 1.53
CA LEU A 299 4.70 -13.20 1.42
C LEU A 299 4.52 -11.69 1.30
N VAL A 300 4.06 -11.26 0.14
CA VAL A 300 3.79 -9.87 -0.21
C VAL A 300 2.27 -9.75 -0.40
N GLN A 301 1.64 -8.81 0.29
CA GLN A 301 0.18 -8.61 0.21
C GLN A 301 -0.61 -9.91 0.46
N ILE A 302 -0.26 -10.65 1.51
CA ILE A 302 -0.99 -11.84 1.96
C ILE A 302 -1.55 -11.53 3.34
N GLU A 303 -2.87 -11.62 3.49
CA GLU A 303 -3.58 -11.30 4.72
C GLU A 303 -3.66 -12.52 5.64
N ARG A 304 -3.67 -13.74 5.11
CA ARG A 304 -3.91 -14.97 5.87
C ARG A 304 -2.88 -16.05 5.54
N VAL A 305 -2.43 -16.79 6.56
CA VAL A 305 -1.70 -18.05 6.37
C VAL A 305 -2.47 -19.18 7.03
N ARG A 306 -2.90 -20.16 6.23
CA ARG A 306 -3.60 -21.34 6.70
C ARG A 306 -2.62 -22.49 6.84
N PHE A 307 -2.48 -22.99 8.07
CA PHE A 307 -1.76 -24.21 8.40
C PHE A 307 -2.74 -25.39 8.54
N SER A 308 -2.20 -26.60 8.69
CA SER A 308 -3.01 -27.80 8.91
C SER A 308 -3.78 -27.83 10.25
N ASP A 309 -3.34 -27.07 11.27
CA ASP A 309 -3.93 -27.05 12.61
C ASP A 309 -4.69 -25.76 12.95
N ARG A 310 -4.35 -24.63 12.30
CA ARG A 310 -4.95 -23.31 12.53
C ARG A 310 -4.61 -22.34 11.40
N SER A 311 -5.15 -21.14 11.47
CA SER A 311 -4.76 -20.02 10.59
C SER A 311 -4.18 -18.86 11.40
N VAL A 312 -3.45 -17.99 10.71
CA VAL A 312 -2.88 -16.75 11.25
C VAL A 312 -3.24 -15.58 10.34
N ALA A 313 -3.80 -14.52 10.91
CA ALA A 313 -4.08 -13.28 10.21
C ALA A 313 -2.93 -12.27 10.39
N LEU A 314 -2.50 -11.64 9.30
CA LEU A 314 -1.26 -10.86 9.20
C LEU A 314 -1.47 -9.34 9.12
N ASP A 315 -2.67 -8.91 8.74
CA ASP A 315 -3.07 -7.52 8.49
C ASP A 315 -3.52 -6.80 9.78
N LEU A 316 -2.62 -6.63 10.74
CA LEU A 316 -2.92 -5.95 12.02
C LEU A 316 -3.19 -4.45 11.86
N ASP A 317 -2.87 -3.88 10.70
CA ASP A 317 -3.27 -2.53 10.30
C ASP A 317 -4.63 -2.50 9.57
N GLY A 318 -5.24 -3.68 9.33
CA GLY A 318 -6.47 -3.91 8.60
C GLY A 318 -7.52 -4.72 9.38
N ALA A 319 -8.02 -5.81 8.79
CA ALA A 319 -9.15 -6.57 9.31
C ALA A 319 -8.80 -7.33 10.61
N ALA A 320 -7.60 -7.90 10.72
CA ALA A 320 -7.14 -8.53 11.96
C ALA A 320 -7.02 -7.52 13.10
N GLY A 321 -6.52 -6.31 12.82
CA GLY A 321 -6.42 -5.23 13.80
C GLY A 321 -7.78 -4.78 14.31
N THR A 322 -8.73 -4.58 13.38
CA THR A 322 -10.13 -4.26 13.68
C THR A 322 -10.77 -5.33 14.56
N THR A 323 -10.57 -6.60 14.20
CA THR A 323 -11.05 -7.76 14.97
C THR A 323 -10.49 -7.77 16.38
N ALA A 324 -9.17 -7.63 16.53
CA ALA A 324 -8.50 -7.66 17.82
C ALA A 324 -8.97 -6.53 18.74
N ARG A 325 -9.12 -5.31 18.19
CA ARG A 325 -9.57 -4.13 18.94
C ARG A 325 -11.00 -4.28 19.44
N LEU A 326 -11.92 -4.69 18.57
CA LEU A 326 -13.33 -4.83 18.95
C LEU A 326 -13.54 -5.99 19.93
N LEU A 327 -12.85 -7.12 19.75
CA LEU A 327 -12.86 -8.20 20.75
C LEU A 327 -12.27 -7.73 22.08
N GLY A 328 -11.13 -7.05 22.07
CA GLY A 328 -10.54 -6.44 23.26
C GLY A 328 -11.52 -5.56 24.03
N ALA A 329 -12.28 -4.73 23.33
CA ALA A 329 -13.25 -3.83 23.96
C ALA A 329 -14.51 -4.56 24.46
N LEU A 330 -15.02 -5.53 23.71
CA LEU A 330 -16.32 -6.17 23.99
C LEU A 330 -16.23 -7.38 24.92
N VAL A 331 -15.15 -8.15 24.83
CA VAL A 331 -14.97 -9.40 25.59
C VAL A 331 -13.66 -9.44 26.38
N GLY A 332 -12.86 -8.37 26.33
CA GLY A 332 -11.58 -8.27 27.02
C GLY A 332 -10.42 -8.96 26.28
N PRO A 333 -9.17 -8.74 26.71
CA PRO A 333 -7.99 -9.31 26.07
C PRO A 333 -7.97 -10.85 26.11
N ALA A 334 -8.57 -11.46 27.13
CA ALA A 334 -8.70 -12.91 27.23
C ALA A 334 -9.55 -13.51 26.09
N GLY A 335 -10.46 -12.73 25.50
CA GLY A 335 -11.27 -13.15 24.35
C GLY A 335 -10.45 -13.46 23.09
N LEU A 336 -9.27 -12.84 22.95
CA LEU A 336 -8.33 -13.14 21.86
C LEU A 336 -7.68 -14.53 21.97
N GLY A 337 -7.84 -15.20 23.12
CA GLY A 337 -7.43 -16.59 23.31
C GLY A 337 -8.39 -17.61 22.68
N SER A 338 -9.64 -17.23 22.35
CA SER A 338 -10.58 -18.11 21.67
C SER A 338 -10.43 -17.98 20.15
N ARG A 339 -9.73 -18.94 19.55
CA ARG A 339 -9.48 -18.96 18.11
C ARG A 339 -10.77 -19.02 17.28
N GLU A 340 -11.80 -19.69 17.79
CA GLU A 340 -13.12 -19.78 17.16
C GLU A 340 -13.83 -18.44 17.15
N LEU A 341 -13.78 -17.70 18.26
CA LEU A 341 -14.36 -16.37 18.35
C LEU A 341 -13.62 -15.38 17.44
N VAL A 342 -12.29 -15.44 17.44
CA VAL A 342 -11.46 -14.64 16.54
C VAL A 342 -11.80 -14.94 15.09
N GLY A 343 -11.87 -16.22 14.69
CA GLY A 343 -12.20 -16.63 13.33
C GLY A 343 -13.60 -16.19 12.90
N ALA A 344 -14.59 -16.32 13.79
CA ALA A 344 -15.95 -15.87 13.53
C ALA A 344 -16.04 -14.36 13.30
N VAL A 345 -15.39 -13.56 14.15
CA VAL A 345 -15.40 -12.09 14.00
C VAL A 345 -14.59 -11.65 12.79
N LEU A 346 -13.41 -12.24 12.57
CA LEU A 346 -12.55 -11.94 11.44
C LEU A 346 -13.26 -12.21 10.11
N GLY A 347 -13.94 -13.36 9.99
CA GLY A 347 -14.72 -13.69 8.78
C GLY A 347 -15.85 -12.69 8.50
N VAL A 348 -16.46 -12.11 9.55
CA VAL A 348 -17.46 -11.03 9.37
C VAL A 348 -16.79 -9.75 8.87
N VAL A 349 -15.61 -9.39 9.38
CA VAL A 349 -14.84 -8.24 8.87
C VAL A 349 -14.42 -8.46 7.42
N ASP A 350 -13.89 -9.63 7.09
CA ASP A 350 -13.43 -10.00 5.74
C ASP A 350 -14.58 -9.96 4.70
N SER A 351 -15.83 -10.15 5.13
CA SER A 351 -17.01 -9.98 4.28
C SER A 351 -17.38 -8.51 3.96
N GLY A 352 -16.61 -7.54 4.45
CA GLY A 352 -16.82 -6.11 4.23
C GLY A 352 -17.74 -5.44 5.25
N THR A 353 -18.00 -6.08 6.39
CA THR A 353 -18.83 -5.49 7.46
C THR A 353 -18.13 -4.28 8.09
N SER A 354 -18.83 -3.15 8.18
CA SER A 354 -18.26 -1.94 8.80
C SER A 354 -18.02 -2.12 10.31
N GLN A 355 -17.03 -1.41 10.86
CA GLN A 355 -16.76 -1.42 12.31
C GLN A 355 -18.00 -1.04 13.14
N LEU A 356 -18.84 -0.14 12.63
CA LEU A 356 -20.06 0.27 13.32
C LEU A 356 -21.09 -0.87 13.40
N GLN A 357 -21.30 -1.59 12.29
CA GLN A 357 -22.19 -2.76 12.26
C GLN A 357 -21.63 -3.88 13.13
N LEU A 358 -20.32 -4.11 13.09
CA LEU A 358 -19.67 -5.13 13.90
C LEU A 358 -19.76 -4.80 15.40
N ALA A 359 -19.52 -3.56 15.79
CA ALA A 359 -19.70 -3.09 17.16
C ALA A 359 -21.14 -3.28 17.64
N GLN A 360 -22.13 -2.97 16.80
CA GLN A 360 -23.54 -3.22 17.13
C GLN A 360 -23.84 -4.71 17.29
N LEU A 361 -23.32 -5.56 16.40
CA LEU A 361 -23.49 -7.02 16.49
C LEU A 361 -22.87 -7.57 17.77
N GLY A 362 -21.64 -7.14 18.09
CA GLY A 362 -20.94 -7.54 19.29
C GLY A 362 -21.63 -7.08 20.58
N LEU A 363 -22.11 -5.83 20.62
CA LEU A 363 -22.92 -5.34 21.74
C LEU A 363 -24.20 -6.15 21.94
N ASN A 364 -24.92 -6.46 20.85
CA ASN A 364 -26.12 -7.28 20.91
C ASN A 364 -25.81 -8.69 21.43
N ALA A 365 -24.66 -9.25 21.05
CA ALA A 365 -24.23 -10.57 21.50
C ALA A 365 -23.85 -10.60 22.99
N VAL A 366 -23.22 -9.53 23.50
CA VAL A 366 -22.71 -9.48 24.88
C VAL A 366 -23.74 -8.94 25.88
N LEU A 367 -24.48 -7.88 25.53
CA LEU A 367 -25.40 -7.18 26.42
C LEU A 367 -26.88 -7.29 26.01
N GLY A 368 -27.16 -7.79 24.80
CA GLY A 368 -28.51 -7.83 24.23
C GLY A 368 -28.91 -6.54 23.50
N ALA A 369 -29.96 -6.63 22.68
CA ALA A 369 -30.41 -5.53 21.80
C ALA A 369 -30.94 -4.29 22.54
N SER A 370 -31.16 -4.37 23.85
CA SER A 370 -31.71 -3.28 24.67
C SER A 370 -30.71 -2.73 25.69
N ALA A 371 -29.40 -2.90 25.43
CA ALA A 371 -28.34 -2.42 26.31
C ALA A 371 -28.45 -0.91 26.56
N THR A 372 -28.43 -0.50 27.84
CA THR A 372 -28.43 0.92 28.20
C THR A 372 -27.04 1.53 28.01
N PRO A 373 -26.93 2.87 27.80
CA PRO A 373 -25.66 3.57 27.77
C PRO A 373 -24.72 3.24 28.94
N GLU A 374 -25.26 3.14 30.15
CA GLU A 374 -24.50 2.82 31.36
C GLU A 374 -23.94 1.39 31.32
N GLN A 375 -24.71 0.41 30.84
CA GLN A 375 -24.25 -0.97 30.68
C GLN A 375 -23.11 -1.07 29.65
N VAL A 376 -23.23 -0.33 28.54
CA VAL A 376 -22.18 -0.25 27.52
C VAL A 376 -20.90 0.34 28.10
N VAL A 377 -20.98 1.47 28.80
CA VAL A 377 -19.81 2.11 29.42
C VAL A 377 -19.14 1.18 30.44
N VAL A 378 -19.92 0.52 31.31
CA VAL A 378 -19.37 -0.40 32.31
C VAL A 378 -18.63 -1.57 31.66
N LEU A 379 -19.21 -2.18 30.62
CA LEU A 379 -18.57 -3.27 29.88
C LEU A 379 -17.24 -2.83 29.27
N LEU A 380 -17.28 -1.76 28.46
CA LEU A 380 -16.11 -1.32 27.71
C LEU A 380 -15.00 -0.85 28.64
N PHE A 381 -15.33 -0.08 29.69
CA PHE A 381 -14.35 0.40 30.65
C PHE A 381 -13.70 -0.77 31.38
N GLY A 382 -14.49 -1.75 31.84
CA GLY A 382 -13.97 -2.94 32.50
C GLY A 382 -12.98 -3.71 31.63
N ASN A 383 -13.32 -3.92 30.36
CA ASN A 383 -12.50 -4.67 29.42
C ASN A 383 -11.25 -3.91 28.96
N VAL A 384 -11.38 -2.61 28.69
CA VAL A 384 -10.28 -1.79 28.15
C VAL A 384 -9.32 -1.33 29.24
N VAL A 385 -9.82 -0.96 30.42
CA VAL A 385 -9.00 -0.44 31.53
C VAL A 385 -8.56 -1.56 32.48
N GLY A 386 -9.30 -2.68 32.52
CA GLY A 386 -9.03 -3.77 33.46
C GLY A 386 -9.49 -3.47 34.90
N ALA A 387 -10.29 -2.43 35.10
CA ALA A 387 -10.80 -2.01 36.41
C ALA A 387 -12.24 -1.49 36.29
N SER A 388 -12.98 -1.46 37.41
CA SER A 388 -14.32 -0.85 37.44
C SER A 388 -14.25 0.67 37.45
N ALA A 389 -15.04 1.33 36.61
CA ALA A 389 -15.28 2.77 36.71
C ALA A 389 -16.14 3.10 37.94
N ASP A 390 -15.90 4.27 38.55
CA ASP A 390 -16.81 4.81 39.55
C ASP A 390 -18.14 5.31 38.93
N ALA A 391 -19.15 5.52 39.77
CA ALA A 391 -20.49 5.90 39.30
C ALA A 391 -20.50 7.26 38.57
N ALA A 392 -19.65 8.21 38.96
CA ALA A 392 -19.60 9.53 38.33
C ALA A 392 -19.04 9.44 36.90
N THR A 393 -18.00 8.63 36.72
CA THR A 393 -17.37 8.34 35.43
C THR A 393 -18.35 7.64 34.50
N VAL A 394 -19.06 6.61 35.00
CA VAL A 394 -20.10 5.91 34.21
C VAL A 394 -21.17 6.90 33.74
N GLN A 395 -21.68 7.75 34.64
CA GLN A 395 -22.72 8.72 34.30
C GLN A 395 -22.25 9.79 33.31
N SER A 396 -21.00 10.25 33.43
CA SER A 396 -20.41 11.23 32.52
C SER A 396 -20.29 10.67 31.10
N LEU A 397 -19.71 9.48 30.96
CA LEU A 397 -19.52 8.83 29.66
C LEU A 397 -20.84 8.38 29.04
N ALA A 398 -21.76 7.81 29.83
CA ALA A 398 -23.10 7.44 29.36
C ALA A 398 -23.90 8.68 28.93
N GLY A 399 -23.62 9.83 29.55
CA GLY A 399 -24.15 11.14 29.14
C GLY A 399 -23.86 11.49 27.69
N LEU A 400 -22.68 11.14 27.16
CA LEU A 400 -22.29 11.37 25.76
C LEU A 400 -23.15 10.55 24.78
N ILE A 401 -23.58 9.36 25.20
CA ILE A 401 -24.46 8.53 24.39
C ILE A 401 -25.90 9.07 24.49
N ARG A 402 -26.35 9.41 25.70
CA ARG A 402 -27.70 9.96 25.94
C ARG A 402 -27.93 11.30 25.24
N SER A 403 -26.89 12.13 25.11
CA SER A 403 -26.96 13.40 24.36
C SER A 403 -27.00 13.23 22.85
N GLY A 404 -26.81 12.00 22.34
CA GLY A 404 -26.72 11.71 20.91
C GLY A 404 -25.37 12.07 20.29
N THR A 405 -24.35 12.42 21.09
CA THR A 405 -22.98 12.64 20.60
C THR A 405 -22.40 11.32 20.05
N TYR A 406 -22.72 10.22 20.71
CA TYR A 406 -22.46 8.87 20.23
C TYR A 406 -23.73 8.02 20.25
N THR A 407 -23.77 6.98 19.42
CA THR A 407 -24.62 5.81 19.65
C THR A 407 -23.84 4.80 20.50
N ASN A 408 -24.50 3.77 21.04
CA ASN A 408 -23.79 2.68 21.72
C ASN A 408 -22.69 2.06 20.83
N ALA A 409 -23.00 1.84 19.55
CA ALA A 409 -22.07 1.27 18.59
C ALA A 409 -20.92 2.23 18.24
N SER A 410 -21.19 3.52 17.97
CA SER A 410 -20.11 4.47 17.64
C SER A 410 -19.23 4.79 18.85
N PHE A 411 -19.78 4.77 20.06
CA PHE A 411 -19.01 4.86 21.30
C PHE A 411 -18.09 3.64 21.46
N THR A 412 -18.59 2.43 21.18
CA THR A 412 -17.80 1.19 21.21
C THR A 412 -16.63 1.24 20.24
N VAL A 413 -16.86 1.70 18.99
CA VAL A 413 -15.79 1.88 18.01
C VAL A 413 -14.75 2.88 18.49
N ALA A 414 -15.19 4.02 19.06
CA ALA A 414 -14.28 5.02 19.60
C ALA A 414 -13.41 4.46 20.73
N VAL A 415 -14.01 3.71 21.66
CA VAL A 415 -13.30 3.10 22.79
C VAL A 415 -12.34 1.98 22.33
N ALA A 416 -12.76 1.14 21.38
CA ALA A 416 -11.92 0.07 20.83
C ALA A 416 -10.64 0.59 20.15
N ASN A 417 -10.69 1.82 19.61
CA ASN A 417 -9.57 2.45 18.93
C ASN A 417 -8.62 3.23 19.85
N LEU A 418 -8.87 3.27 21.17
CA LEU A 418 -7.97 3.93 22.11
C LEU A 418 -6.64 3.16 22.28
N ASP A 419 -5.55 3.90 22.51
CA ASP A 419 -4.21 3.33 22.73
C ASP A 419 -4.13 2.44 23.97
N ILE A 420 -4.94 2.73 25.00
CA ILE A 420 -5.05 1.88 26.18
C ILE A 420 -5.58 0.49 25.81
N ASN A 421 -6.55 0.39 24.90
CA ASN A 421 -7.03 -0.90 24.42
C ASN A 421 -5.96 -1.61 23.59
N ALA A 422 -5.30 -0.88 22.68
CA ALA A 422 -4.20 -1.42 21.86
C ALA A 422 -3.07 -2.01 22.71
N THR A 423 -2.74 -1.34 23.81
CA THR A 423 -1.75 -1.81 24.79
C THR A 423 -2.25 -3.03 25.54
N HIS A 424 -3.51 -3.00 26.00
CA HIS A 424 -4.08 -4.07 26.82
C HIS A 424 -4.25 -5.39 26.06
N ILE A 425 -4.47 -5.33 24.73
CA ILE A 425 -4.52 -6.51 23.86
C ILE A 425 -3.16 -6.93 23.28
N ASP A 426 -2.07 -6.25 23.67
CA ASP A 426 -0.73 -6.48 23.10
C ASP A 426 -0.72 -6.40 21.56
N LEU A 427 -1.31 -5.33 21.01
CA LEU A 427 -1.40 -5.17 19.55
C LEU A 427 -0.02 -5.11 18.88
N VAL A 428 0.98 -4.56 19.59
CA VAL A 428 2.38 -4.55 19.13
C VAL A 428 2.94 -5.97 19.07
N GLY A 429 2.71 -6.81 20.08
CA GLY A 429 3.08 -8.22 20.00
C GLY A 429 2.36 -8.93 18.87
N LEU A 430 1.05 -8.69 18.70
CA LEU A 430 0.26 -9.26 17.60
C LEU A 430 0.79 -8.86 16.21
N SER A 431 1.26 -7.62 16.01
CA SER A 431 1.79 -7.18 14.71
C SER A 431 3.10 -7.88 14.31
N THR A 432 3.79 -8.50 15.29
CA THR A 432 5.03 -9.27 15.05
C THR A 432 4.81 -10.77 14.84
N ARG A 433 3.69 -11.32 15.33
CA ARG A 433 3.43 -12.77 15.31
C ARG A 433 2.16 -13.20 14.57
N GLY A 434 1.30 -12.24 14.23
CA GLY A 434 -0.03 -12.46 13.68
C GLY A 434 -1.08 -12.80 14.75
N LEU A 435 -2.34 -12.83 14.32
CA LEU A 435 -3.51 -13.18 15.14
C LEU A 435 -3.99 -14.60 14.78
N ASP A 436 -3.86 -15.54 15.73
CA ASP A 436 -4.28 -16.94 15.58
C ASP A 436 -5.82 -17.07 15.52
N TYR A 437 -6.33 -17.90 14.59
CA TYR A 437 -7.76 -18.23 14.51
C TYR A 437 -8.00 -19.64 13.90
N VAL A 438 -9.23 -20.15 13.97
CA VAL A 438 -9.66 -21.41 13.33
C VAL A 438 -10.97 -21.25 12.57
#